data_AF-A0A4Z0V7E4-F1
#
_entry.id   AF-A0A4Z0V7E4-F1
#
_cell.length_a   1.000
_cell.length_b   1.000
_cell.length_c   1.000
_cell.angle_alpha   90.00
_cell.angle_beta   90.00
_cell.angle_gamma   90.00
#
_symmetry.space_group_name_H-M   'P 1'
#
loop_
_entity.id
_entity.type
_entity.pdbx_description
1 polymer ?
#
loop_
_entity_poly.entity_id
_entity_poly.type
_entity_poly.pdbx_seq_one_letter_code
_entity_poly.pdbx_strand_id
1 'polypeptide(L)'
;MKKILAACGVAAALLGATSCGNSGSSASADKGFADSLSNYLGMTQGMRISADYATIPQEQKDALKKDDILRGFKQVIMTDTTQQGYLTGLSFGLQLAGQLYRYEQAGIPVDRAKVYEAYAKAFKTDSVSMDEMRDAQATFQMLAQQAQQKIMEYYQAQEEAAKAAKENSPEAKENKEKGAAYIQDAIKKDPSIKTTESGLAYKVVNEGTGEPVGKNGSAVVKYKGQLIDGTVFDSNDEGANLSPRGTVPGFGEGIAMMNKGAKYILYIPGELAYGVDGQQQAGIGPNATLIFEVEAIDVTPGK
;
A
#
# COMPACT_ATOMS: atom_id res chain seq x y z
N MET A 1 21.94 -7.51 -14.68
CA MET A 1 23.40 -7.61 -14.40
C MET A 1 23.91 -6.17 -14.27
N LYS A 2 24.51 -5.68 -13.19
CA LYS A 2 25.52 -6.23 -12.28
C LYS A 2 25.33 -5.67 -10.85
N LYS A 3 25.73 -6.49 -9.87
CA LYS A 3 25.82 -6.21 -8.43
C LYS A 3 27.07 -5.37 -8.11
N ILE A 4 27.01 -4.45 -7.14
CA ILE A 4 28.09 -4.03 -6.20
C ILE A 4 27.37 -3.40 -4.98
N LEU A 5 27.17 -4.05 -3.83
CA LEU A 5 28.05 -4.32 -2.68
C LEU A 5 28.76 -3.11 -2.03
N ALA A 6 28.36 -2.84 -0.78
CA ALA A 6 29.15 -2.38 0.37
C ALA A 6 29.88 -1.02 0.31
N ALA A 7 29.44 -0.09 1.17
CA ALA A 7 30.25 0.52 2.22
C ALA A 7 29.41 1.57 2.97
N CYS A 8 28.88 1.24 4.16
CA CYS A 8 28.45 2.28 5.10
C CYS A 8 29.72 2.83 5.75
N GLY A 9 30.27 3.86 5.12
CA GLY A 9 31.37 4.66 5.66
C GLY A 9 30.94 5.33 6.95
N VAL A 10 31.75 5.13 7.98
CA VAL A 10 31.73 5.89 9.22
C VAL A 10 31.89 7.36 8.89
N ALA A 11 30.86 8.17 9.12
CA ALA A 11 30.95 9.61 9.07
C ALA A 11 31.67 10.10 10.33
N ALA A 12 32.99 10.23 10.24
CA ALA A 12 33.78 10.97 11.22
C ALA A 12 33.76 12.46 10.85
N ALA A 13 33.20 13.29 11.72
CA ALA A 13 33.39 14.74 11.75
C ALA A 13 33.33 15.22 13.21
N LEU A 14 34.14 16.14 13.74
CA LEU A 14 35.45 16.72 13.41
C LEU A 14 35.85 17.49 14.70
N LEU A 15 37.10 17.35 15.12
CA LEU A 15 38.00 18.30 15.84
C LEU A 15 37.52 19.17 17.02
N GLY A 16 38.30 19.07 18.10
CA GLY A 16 38.47 20.12 19.13
C GLY A 16 39.56 19.72 20.13
N ALA A 17 40.82 20.08 19.87
CA ALA A 17 41.95 19.80 20.74
C ALA A 17 42.01 20.77 21.93
N THR A 18 42.34 20.28 23.13
CA THR A 18 43.14 21.03 24.11
C THR A 18 43.93 20.06 24.97
N SER A 19 45.19 20.44 25.16
CA SER A 19 46.28 19.72 25.79
C SER A 19 46.35 19.99 27.30
N CYS A 20 46.98 19.05 28.01
CA CYS A 20 47.57 19.14 29.36
C CYS A 20 46.64 18.97 30.58
N GLY A 21 46.69 17.75 31.15
CA GLY A 21 47.04 17.55 32.56
C GLY A 21 45.94 17.67 33.60
N ASN A 22 45.17 16.59 33.80
CA ASN A 22 44.90 16.07 35.16
C ASN A 22 44.35 14.64 35.07
N SER A 23 45.06 13.67 35.62
CA SER A 23 44.73 12.23 35.62
C SER A 23 43.59 11.88 36.59
N GLY A 24 42.44 12.56 36.47
CA GLY A 24 41.28 12.34 37.33
C GLY A 24 39.90 12.71 36.76
N SER A 25 39.80 13.20 35.51
CA SER A 25 38.53 13.75 34.97
C SER A 25 37.96 13.01 33.74
N SER A 26 38.78 12.28 32.96
CA SER A 26 38.35 11.65 31.70
C SER A 26 37.27 10.58 31.88
N ALA A 27 37.36 9.75 32.92
CA ALA A 27 36.38 8.69 33.18
C ALA A 27 34.96 9.21 33.48
N SER A 28 34.84 10.43 34.02
CA SER A 28 33.54 11.05 34.32
C SER A 28 32.88 11.67 33.09
N ALA A 29 33.68 12.26 32.19
CA ALA A 29 33.23 12.79 30.91
C ALA A 29 32.81 11.66 29.95
N ASP A 30 33.56 10.56 29.93
CA ASP A 30 33.24 9.37 29.13
C ASP A 30 31.97 8.68 29.63
N LYS A 31 31.76 8.64 30.95
CA LYS A 31 30.51 8.13 31.54
C LYS A 31 29.32 9.03 31.21
N GLY A 32 29.47 10.36 31.33
CA GLY A 32 28.42 11.31 30.97
C GLY A 32 28.03 11.23 29.49
N PHE A 33 29.01 11.02 28.61
CA PHE A 33 28.77 10.74 27.20
C PHE A 33 28.04 9.39 26.99
N ALA A 34 28.51 8.31 27.60
CA ALA A 34 27.90 6.98 27.46
C ALA A 34 26.46 6.92 28.00
N ASP A 35 26.20 7.56 29.14
CA ASP A 35 24.87 7.68 29.73
C ASP A 35 23.95 8.49 28.82
N SER A 36 24.44 9.61 28.28
CA SER A 36 23.70 10.45 27.33
C SER A 36 23.39 9.69 26.04
N LEU A 37 24.38 9.00 25.46
CA LEU A 37 24.22 8.18 24.25
C LEU A 37 23.18 7.07 24.48
N SER A 38 23.24 6.39 25.62
CA SER A 38 22.30 5.32 25.98
C SER A 38 20.87 5.86 26.09
N ASN A 39 20.70 6.99 26.78
CA ASN A 39 19.40 7.63 26.98
C ASN A 39 18.81 8.09 25.64
N TYR A 40 19.59 8.82 24.83
CA TYR A 40 19.12 9.32 23.54
C TYR A 40 18.92 8.21 22.51
N LEU A 41 19.72 7.14 22.52
CA LEU A 41 19.48 5.97 21.67
C LEU A 41 18.14 5.32 22.01
N GLY A 42 17.85 5.08 23.29
CA GLY A 42 16.57 4.52 23.74
C GLY A 42 15.40 5.44 23.43
N MET A 43 15.53 6.74 23.70
CA MET A 43 14.49 7.74 23.46
C MET A 43 14.17 7.87 21.97
N THR A 44 15.17 8.02 21.11
CA THR A 44 14.97 8.19 19.66
C THR A 44 14.34 6.95 19.03
N GLN A 45 14.83 5.75 19.39
CA GLN A 45 14.26 4.50 18.88
C GLN A 45 12.84 4.26 19.42
N GLY A 46 12.60 4.53 20.71
CA GLY A 46 11.28 4.41 21.32
C GLY A 46 10.25 5.36 20.73
N MET A 47 10.63 6.63 20.50
CA MET A 47 9.75 7.61 19.85
C MET A 47 9.43 7.21 18.41
N ARG A 48 10.40 6.72 17.64
CA ARG A 48 10.18 6.20 16.28
C ARG A 48 9.18 5.04 16.29
N ILE A 49 9.41 4.02 17.11
CA ILE A 49 8.51 2.87 17.21
C ILE A 49 7.11 3.31 17.68
N SER A 50 7.02 4.28 18.60
CA SER A 50 5.73 4.80 19.05
C SER A 50 5.00 5.58 17.95
N ALA A 51 5.72 6.32 17.10
CA ALA A 51 5.14 7.00 15.94
C ALA A 51 4.63 5.99 14.92
N ASP A 52 5.42 4.96 14.60
CA ASP A 52 5.03 3.87 13.70
C ASP A 52 3.79 3.15 14.25
N TYR A 53 3.81 2.81 15.55
CA TYR A 53 2.68 2.17 16.24
C TYR A 53 1.39 3.01 16.17
N ALA A 54 1.49 4.34 16.18
CA ALA A 54 0.32 5.21 16.11
C ALA A 54 -0.45 5.03 14.79
N THR A 55 0.25 4.73 13.70
CA THR A 55 -0.33 4.53 12.36
C THR A 55 -1.03 3.19 12.16
N ILE A 56 -0.81 2.22 13.06
CA ILE A 56 -1.42 0.89 12.97
C ILE A 56 -2.94 1.00 13.25
N PRO A 57 -3.81 0.42 12.40
CA PRO A 57 -5.25 0.36 12.64
C PRO A 57 -5.59 -0.27 13.99
N GLN A 58 -6.64 0.20 14.67
CA GLN A 58 -6.97 -0.26 16.02
C GLN A 58 -7.20 -1.77 16.10
N GLU A 59 -7.80 -2.36 15.07
CA GLU A 59 -8.04 -3.81 14.94
C GLU A 59 -6.75 -4.64 14.99
N GLN A 60 -5.63 -4.08 14.51
CA GLN A 60 -4.33 -4.75 14.50
C GLN A 60 -3.56 -4.53 15.82
N LYS A 61 -3.86 -3.43 16.55
CA LYS A 61 -3.19 -3.11 17.82
C LYS A 61 -3.51 -4.12 18.93
N ASP A 62 -4.67 -4.78 18.86
CA ASP A 62 -5.07 -5.81 19.83
C ASP A 62 -4.14 -7.03 19.82
N ALA A 63 -3.59 -7.37 18.65
CA ALA A 63 -2.58 -8.42 18.47
C ALA A 63 -1.13 -7.93 18.68
N LEU A 64 -0.92 -6.61 18.79
CA LEU A 64 0.39 -5.96 18.92
C LEU A 64 0.43 -5.13 20.20
N LYS A 65 0.25 -5.74 21.37
CA LYS A 65 0.28 -5.00 22.63
C LYS A 65 1.67 -4.42 22.89
N LYS A 66 1.73 -3.16 23.30
CA LYS A 66 3.01 -2.48 23.59
C LYS A 66 3.86 -3.26 24.59
N ASP A 67 3.25 -3.88 25.60
CA ASP A 67 3.96 -4.68 26.60
C ASP A 67 4.60 -5.94 26.00
N ASP A 68 3.97 -6.57 25.00
CA ASP A 68 4.54 -7.71 24.27
C ASP A 68 5.77 -7.28 23.47
N ILE A 69 5.67 -6.15 22.77
CA ILE A 69 6.77 -5.55 22.00
C ILE A 69 7.95 -5.21 22.93
N LEU A 70 7.69 -4.56 24.06
CA LEU A 70 8.71 -4.19 25.04
C LEU A 70 9.40 -5.41 25.65
N ARG A 71 8.64 -6.49 25.95
CA ARG A 71 9.20 -7.74 26.45
C ARG A 71 10.16 -8.38 25.44
N GLY A 72 9.75 -8.47 24.18
CA GLY A 72 10.58 -9.00 23.10
C GLY A 72 11.84 -8.16 22.87
N PHE A 73 11.69 -6.83 22.83
CA PHE A 73 12.82 -5.92 22.68
C PHE A 73 13.83 -6.07 23.82
N LYS A 74 13.34 -6.06 25.08
CA LYS A 74 14.16 -6.24 26.28
C LYS A 74 14.94 -7.55 26.24
N GLN A 75 14.33 -8.65 25.79
CA GLN A 75 14.98 -9.95 25.68
C GLN A 75 16.25 -9.88 24.80
N VAL A 76 16.19 -9.15 23.69
CA VAL A 76 17.31 -9.05 22.74
C VAL A 76 18.36 -8.06 23.23
N ILE A 77 17.97 -6.84 23.63
CA ILE A 77 18.95 -5.79 23.97
C ILE A 77 19.72 -6.04 25.27
N MET A 78 19.18 -6.87 26.16
CA MET A 78 19.84 -7.24 27.42
C MET A 78 20.74 -8.48 27.28
N THR A 79 20.87 -9.04 26.07
CA THR A 79 21.72 -10.21 25.81
C THR A 79 23.21 -9.81 25.87
N ASP A 80 24.04 -10.67 26.47
CA ASP A 80 25.49 -10.51 26.50
C ASP A 80 26.06 -10.48 25.07
N THR A 81 26.57 -9.33 24.67
CA THR A 81 27.05 -9.08 23.31
C THR A 81 28.35 -9.81 22.98
N THR A 82 29.02 -10.39 23.97
CA THR A 82 30.22 -11.21 23.75
C THR A 82 29.88 -12.64 23.33
N GLN A 83 28.64 -13.10 23.57
CA GLN A 83 28.18 -14.45 23.21
C GLN A 83 27.69 -14.50 21.77
N GLN A 84 28.62 -14.36 20.82
CA GLN A 84 28.32 -14.30 19.39
C GLN A 84 27.52 -15.51 18.87
N GLY A 85 27.78 -16.71 19.38
CA GLY A 85 27.01 -17.91 19.02
C GLY A 85 25.55 -17.84 19.46
N TYR A 86 25.29 -17.32 20.66
CA TYR A 86 23.93 -17.14 21.19
C TYR A 86 23.17 -16.06 20.39
N LEU A 87 23.81 -14.92 20.11
CA LEU A 87 23.23 -13.87 19.27
C LEU A 87 22.90 -14.36 17.84
N THR A 88 23.79 -15.16 17.27
CA THR A 88 23.57 -15.79 15.96
C THR A 88 22.36 -16.73 16.00
N GLY A 89 22.26 -17.56 17.05
CA GLY A 89 21.11 -18.43 17.27
C GLY A 89 19.80 -17.67 17.44
N LEU A 90 19.79 -16.56 18.19
CA LEU A 90 18.61 -15.67 18.31
C LEU A 90 18.17 -15.12 16.94
N SER A 91 19.12 -14.67 16.11
CA SER A 91 18.83 -14.15 14.77
C SER A 91 18.16 -15.20 13.87
N PHE A 92 18.73 -16.42 13.81
CA PHE A 92 18.14 -17.51 13.03
C PHE A 92 16.78 -17.95 13.59
N GLY A 93 16.63 -18.00 14.92
CA GLY A 93 15.38 -18.33 15.57
C GLY A 93 14.26 -17.33 15.24
N LEU A 94 14.56 -16.02 15.28
CA LEU A 94 13.60 -14.97 14.92
C LEU A 94 13.20 -15.03 13.45
N GLN A 95 14.15 -15.28 12.54
CA GLN A 95 13.85 -15.47 11.11
C GLN A 95 12.93 -16.67 10.89
N LEU A 96 13.22 -17.80 11.52
CA LEU A 96 12.41 -19.01 11.42
C LEU A 96 11.02 -18.81 12.02
N ALA A 97 10.92 -18.18 13.20
CA ALA A 97 9.64 -17.87 13.83
C ALA A 97 8.72 -17.05 12.92
N GLY A 98 9.27 -16.07 12.19
CA GLY A 98 8.51 -15.31 11.19
C GLY A 98 8.00 -16.16 10.02
N GLN A 99 8.78 -17.15 9.58
CA GLN A 99 8.31 -18.12 8.57
C GLN A 99 7.20 -19.03 9.11
N LEU A 100 7.35 -19.56 10.32
CA LEU A 100 6.34 -20.44 10.93
C LEU A 100 5.03 -19.69 11.18
N TYR A 101 5.10 -18.43 11.61
CA TYR A 101 3.92 -17.58 11.75
C TYR A 101 3.14 -17.46 10.43
N ARG A 102 3.81 -17.25 9.29
CA ARG A 102 3.13 -17.21 7.99
C ARG A 102 2.45 -18.53 7.62
N TYR A 103 3.05 -19.66 7.96
CA TYR A 103 2.41 -20.98 7.79
C TYR A 103 1.16 -21.11 8.66
N GLU A 104 1.26 -20.78 9.95
CA GLU A 104 0.14 -20.86 10.88
C GLU A 104 -1.01 -19.92 10.46
N GLN A 105 -0.70 -18.70 10.00
CA GLN A 105 -1.68 -17.75 9.45
C GLN A 105 -2.40 -18.32 8.21
N ALA A 106 -1.68 -19.03 7.34
CA ALA A 106 -2.25 -19.71 6.19
C ALA A 106 -2.92 -21.06 6.53
N GLY A 107 -3.17 -21.35 7.81
CA GLY A 107 -3.83 -22.58 8.26
C GLY A 107 -2.97 -23.84 8.13
N ILE A 108 -1.64 -23.69 8.10
CA ILE A 108 -0.69 -24.81 8.09
C ILE A 108 -0.13 -24.97 9.51
N PRO A 109 -0.59 -25.97 10.28
CA PRO A 109 -0.09 -26.18 11.63
C PRO A 109 1.37 -26.65 11.57
N VAL A 110 2.23 -26.02 12.37
CA VAL A 110 3.65 -26.38 12.47
C VAL A 110 3.97 -26.95 13.84
N ASP A 111 4.52 -28.16 13.87
CA ASP A 111 5.09 -28.76 15.08
C ASP A 111 6.47 -28.18 15.36
N ARG A 112 6.51 -27.13 16.19
CA ARG A 112 7.74 -26.39 16.51
C ARG A 112 8.80 -27.24 17.22
N ALA A 113 8.38 -28.26 17.98
CA ALA A 113 9.30 -29.17 18.65
C ALA A 113 10.03 -30.04 17.62
N LYS A 114 9.31 -30.61 16.65
CA LYS A 114 9.94 -31.37 15.55
C LYS A 114 10.86 -30.51 14.69
N VAL A 115 10.49 -29.26 14.44
CA VAL A 115 11.37 -28.32 13.72
C VAL A 115 12.69 -28.13 14.47
N TYR A 116 12.63 -27.90 15.79
CA TYR A 116 13.83 -27.77 16.60
C TYR A 116 14.66 -29.05 16.66
N GLU A 117 14.02 -30.21 16.87
CA GLU A 117 14.68 -31.51 16.90
C GLU A 117 15.42 -31.81 15.58
N ALA A 118 14.76 -31.57 14.43
CA ALA A 118 15.36 -31.75 13.11
C ALA A 118 16.53 -30.78 12.88
N TYR A 119 16.35 -29.49 13.24
CA TYR A 119 17.41 -28.50 13.16
C TYR A 119 18.62 -28.87 14.03
N ALA A 120 18.39 -29.19 15.30
CA ALA A 120 19.44 -29.54 16.24
C ALA A 120 20.20 -30.81 15.82
N LYS A 121 19.49 -31.81 15.27
CA LYS A 121 20.10 -33.02 14.71
C LYS A 121 21.00 -32.67 13.53
N ALA A 122 20.49 -31.92 12.55
CA ALA A 122 21.25 -31.54 11.36
C ALA A 122 22.44 -30.62 11.66
N PHE A 123 22.30 -29.69 12.60
CA PHE A 123 23.35 -28.74 12.96
C PHE A 123 24.52 -29.39 13.71
N LYS A 124 24.27 -30.49 14.43
CA LYS A 124 25.27 -31.19 15.25
C LYS A 124 26.05 -32.29 14.51
N THR A 125 25.76 -32.56 13.24
CA THR A 125 26.50 -33.58 12.48
C THR A 125 27.91 -33.08 12.12
N ASP A 126 28.92 -33.91 12.33
CA ASP A 126 30.32 -33.57 12.03
C ASP A 126 30.60 -33.40 10.52
N SER A 127 29.74 -33.98 9.66
CA SER A 127 29.82 -33.85 8.20
C SER A 127 28.43 -33.90 7.58
N VAL A 128 28.18 -33.08 6.56
CA VAL A 128 26.92 -33.06 5.80
C VAL A 128 27.08 -33.89 4.52
N SER A 129 26.22 -34.89 4.32
CA SER A 129 26.12 -35.62 3.06
C SER A 129 25.47 -34.75 2.00
N MET A 130 26.14 -34.55 0.86
CA MET A 130 25.62 -33.73 -0.24
C MET A 130 24.38 -34.34 -0.88
N ASP A 131 24.28 -35.67 -0.92
CA ASP A 131 23.12 -36.37 -1.45
C ASP A 131 21.91 -36.22 -0.50
N GLU A 132 22.11 -36.41 0.80
CA GLU A 132 21.05 -36.20 1.80
C GLU A 132 20.57 -34.74 1.82
N MET A 133 21.50 -33.79 1.69
CA MET A 133 21.17 -32.37 1.61
C MET A 133 20.34 -32.08 0.35
N ARG A 134 20.72 -32.64 -0.81
CA ARG A 134 19.99 -32.46 -2.06
C ARG A 134 18.58 -33.05 -1.97
N ASP A 135 18.44 -34.24 -1.41
CA ASP A 135 17.15 -34.92 -1.29
C ASP A 135 16.22 -34.23 -0.28
N ALA A 136 16.77 -33.82 0.86
CA ALA A 136 16.05 -33.00 1.84
C ALA A 136 15.61 -31.66 1.25
N GLN A 137 16.49 -31.00 0.48
CA GLN A 137 16.18 -29.73 -0.17
C GLN A 137 15.12 -29.89 -1.27
N ALA A 138 15.18 -30.95 -2.09
CA ALA A 138 14.19 -31.23 -3.11
C ALA A 138 12.81 -31.50 -2.48
N THR A 139 12.77 -32.32 -1.43
CA THR A 139 11.55 -32.61 -0.67
C THR A 139 10.97 -31.34 -0.05
N PHE A 140 11.82 -30.53 0.60
CA PHE A 140 11.41 -29.26 1.18
C PHE A 140 10.91 -28.28 0.12
N GLN A 141 11.55 -28.19 -1.05
CA GLN A 141 11.10 -27.32 -2.14
C GLN A 141 9.68 -27.66 -2.60
N MET A 142 9.36 -28.95 -2.74
CA MET A 142 8.00 -29.37 -3.10
C MET A 142 6.98 -28.99 -2.01
N LEU A 143 7.28 -29.26 -0.74
CA LEU A 143 6.41 -28.88 0.38
C LEU A 143 6.27 -27.35 0.51
N ALA A 144 7.36 -26.62 0.27
CA ALA A 144 7.38 -25.17 0.31
C ALA A 144 6.53 -24.55 -0.81
N GLN A 145 6.48 -25.17 -2.00
CA GLN A 145 5.57 -24.74 -3.06
C GLN A 145 4.11 -24.89 -2.66
N GLN A 146 3.73 -26.03 -2.05
CA GLN A 146 2.37 -26.23 -1.52
C GLN A 146 2.03 -25.24 -0.42
N ALA A 147 2.98 -24.98 0.49
CA ALA A 147 2.80 -24.00 1.54
C ALA A 147 2.67 -22.58 0.97
N GLN A 148 3.45 -22.25 -0.06
CA GLN A 148 3.38 -20.96 -0.76
C GLN A 148 2.03 -20.77 -1.44
N GLN A 149 1.46 -21.82 -2.04
CA GLN A 149 0.12 -21.75 -2.63
C GLN A 149 -0.94 -21.42 -1.57
N LYS A 150 -0.92 -22.12 -0.43
CA LYS A 150 -1.85 -21.82 0.68
C LYS A 150 -1.67 -20.41 1.24
N ILE A 151 -0.43 -19.92 1.32
CA ILE A 151 -0.14 -18.54 1.71
C ILE A 151 -0.76 -17.56 0.70
N MET A 152 -0.63 -17.81 -0.60
CA MET A 152 -1.26 -16.99 -1.64
C MET A 152 -2.79 -17.01 -1.53
N GLU A 153 -3.39 -18.17 -1.34
CA GLU A 153 -4.84 -18.32 -1.12
C GLU A 153 -5.32 -17.54 0.11
N TYR A 154 -4.55 -17.58 1.21
CA TYR A 154 -4.84 -16.79 2.41
C TYR A 154 -4.81 -15.28 2.12
N TYR A 155 -3.78 -14.78 1.42
CA TYR A 155 -3.71 -13.35 1.08
C TYR A 155 -4.81 -12.91 0.12
N GLN A 156 -5.15 -13.74 -0.85
CA GLN A 156 -6.28 -13.50 -1.77
C GLN A 156 -7.60 -13.42 -1.00
N ALA A 157 -7.87 -14.37 -0.11
CA ALA A 157 -9.08 -14.35 0.71
C ALA A 157 -9.16 -13.10 1.60
N GLN A 158 -8.02 -12.66 2.15
CA GLN A 158 -7.97 -11.43 2.95
C GLN A 158 -8.21 -10.17 2.10
N GLU A 159 -7.68 -10.11 0.88
CA GLU A 159 -7.92 -9.01 -0.05
C GLU A 159 -9.40 -8.98 -0.49
N GLU A 160 -9.98 -10.13 -0.82
CA GLU A 160 -11.40 -10.26 -1.16
C GLU A 160 -12.29 -9.86 0.02
N ALA A 161 -11.98 -10.31 1.23
CA ALA A 161 -12.70 -9.94 2.43
C ALA A 161 -12.60 -8.43 2.71
N ALA A 162 -11.42 -7.84 2.55
CA ALA A 162 -11.22 -6.40 2.72
C ALA A 162 -11.99 -5.59 1.67
N LYS A 163 -11.97 -6.02 0.41
CA LYS A 163 -12.77 -5.41 -0.67
C LYS A 163 -14.27 -5.52 -0.38
N ALA A 164 -14.74 -6.71 -0.01
CA ALA A 164 -16.13 -6.95 0.36
C ALA A 164 -16.55 -6.11 1.57
N ALA A 165 -15.68 -5.92 2.56
CA ALA A 165 -15.94 -5.06 3.71
C ALA A 165 -16.08 -3.59 3.30
N LYS A 166 -15.20 -3.09 2.42
CA LYS A 166 -15.32 -1.73 1.86
C LYS A 166 -16.62 -1.57 1.06
N GLU A 167 -16.97 -2.55 0.22
CA GLU A 167 -18.18 -2.52 -0.60
C GLU A 167 -19.44 -2.56 0.27
N ASN A 168 -19.37 -3.28 1.38
CA ASN A 168 -20.46 -3.38 2.33
C ASN A 168 -20.52 -2.25 3.36
N SER A 169 -19.57 -1.30 3.33
CA SER A 169 -19.58 -0.17 4.25
C SER A 169 -20.86 0.66 4.09
N PRO A 170 -21.43 1.20 5.18
CA PRO A 170 -22.65 2.01 5.10
C PRO A 170 -22.53 3.17 4.10
N GLU A 171 -21.39 3.85 4.10
CA GLU A 171 -21.10 4.96 3.19
C GLU A 171 -21.06 4.52 1.71
N ALA A 172 -20.41 3.40 1.40
CA ALA A 172 -20.34 2.89 0.02
C ALA A 172 -21.73 2.50 -0.51
N LYS A 173 -22.59 1.92 0.33
CA LYS A 173 -23.97 1.58 -0.02
C LYS A 173 -24.81 2.84 -0.23
N GLU A 174 -24.74 3.77 0.72
CA GLU A 174 -25.47 5.02 0.67
C GLU A 174 -25.10 5.87 -0.56
N ASN A 175 -23.81 6.01 -0.85
CA ASN A 175 -23.34 6.76 -2.02
C ASN A 175 -23.78 6.10 -3.33
N LYS A 176 -23.73 4.76 -3.41
CA LYS A 176 -24.21 4.01 -4.58
C LYS A 176 -25.71 4.22 -4.80
N GLU A 177 -26.52 4.12 -3.75
CA GLU A 177 -27.97 4.33 -3.82
C GLU A 177 -28.33 5.77 -4.17
N LYS A 178 -27.75 6.75 -3.47
CA LYS A 178 -27.94 8.19 -3.75
C LYS A 178 -27.50 8.56 -5.16
N GLY A 179 -26.36 8.04 -5.60
CA GLY A 179 -25.82 8.23 -6.94
C GLY A 179 -26.76 7.70 -8.02
N ALA A 180 -27.25 6.46 -7.87
CA ALA A 180 -28.20 5.87 -8.81
C ALA A 180 -29.53 6.65 -8.85
N ALA A 181 -30.07 7.04 -7.69
CA ALA A 181 -31.27 7.86 -7.60
C ALA A 181 -31.09 9.22 -8.28
N TYR A 182 -29.95 9.88 -8.06
CA TYR A 182 -29.61 11.15 -8.71
C TYR A 182 -29.62 11.04 -10.23
N ILE A 183 -28.98 10.00 -10.79
CA ILE A 183 -28.94 9.77 -12.24
C ILE A 183 -30.35 9.52 -12.80
N GLN A 184 -31.13 8.67 -12.14
CA GLN A 184 -32.51 8.41 -12.57
C GLN A 184 -33.37 9.68 -12.54
N ASP A 185 -33.25 10.49 -11.49
CA ASP A 185 -34.00 11.73 -11.39
C ASP A 185 -33.52 12.78 -12.40
N ALA A 186 -32.23 12.81 -12.75
CA ALA A 186 -31.72 13.62 -13.84
C ALA A 186 -32.34 13.21 -15.18
N ILE A 187 -32.36 11.91 -15.50
CA ILE A 187 -32.96 11.37 -16.73
C ILE A 187 -34.46 11.67 -16.81
N LYS A 188 -35.19 11.55 -15.70
CA LYS A 188 -36.63 11.88 -15.65
C LYS A 188 -36.88 13.37 -15.94
N LYS A 189 -36.01 14.26 -15.43
CA LYS A 189 -36.11 15.71 -15.61
C LYS A 189 -35.69 16.15 -17.01
N ASP A 190 -34.76 15.43 -17.63
CA ASP A 190 -34.21 15.75 -18.94
C ASP A 190 -34.11 14.49 -19.82
N PRO A 191 -35.13 14.23 -20.66
CA PRO A 191 -35.15 13.09 -21.57
C PRO A 191 -34.04 13.09 -22.63
N SER A 192 -33.25 14.17 -22.77
CA SER A 192 -32.09 14.20 -23.66
C SER A 192 -30.87 13.45 -23.10
N ILE A 193 -30.90 13.10 -21.80
CA ILE A 193 -29.85 12.29 -21.17
C ILE A 193 -29.97 10.85 -21.66
N LYS A 194 -28.88 10.33 -22.22
CA LYS A 194 -28.75 8.95 -22.70
C LYS A 194 -27.89 8.14 -21.73
N THR A 195 -28.04 6.82 -21.76
CA THR A 195 -27.20 5.89 -20.98
C THR A 195 -26.54 4.90 -21.93
N THR A 196 -25.23 4.68 -21.77
CA THR A 196 -24.47 3.70 -22.55
C THR A 196 -24.58 2.30 -21.94
N GLU A 197 -24.07 1.28 -22.64
CA GLU A 197 -24.06 -0.10 -22.14
C GLU A 197 -23.25 -0.28 -20.85
N SER A 198 -22.24 0.56 -20.61
CA SER A 198 -21.46 0.53 -19.36
C SER A 198 -22.21 1.12 -18.17
N GLY A 199 -23.30 1.85 -18.42
CA GLY A 199 -24.05 2.59 -17.41
C GLY A 199 -23.65 4.07 -17.28
N LEU A 200 -22.74 4.58 -18.11
CA LEU A 200 -22.46 6.01 -18.19
C LEU A 200 -23.72 6.74 -18.69
N ALA A 201 -24.24 7.66 -17.88
CA ALA A 201 -25.29 8.58 -18.31
C ALA A 201 -24.65 9.89 -18.80
N TYR A 202 -25.15 10.44 -19.90
CA TYR A 202 -24.59 11.66 -20.49
C TYR A 202 -25.62 12.49 -21.23
N LYS A 203 -25.39 13.81 -21.25
CA LYS A 203 -26.13 14.78 -22.03
C LYS A 203 -25.21 15.42 -23.06
N VAL A 204 -25.66 15.44 -24.32
CA VAL A 204 -25.04 16.25 -25.37
C VAL A 204 -25.58 17.67 -25.28
N VAL A 205 -24.72 18.64 -24.95
CA VAL A 205 -25.05 20.07 -24.98
C VAL A 205 -24.66 20.67 -26.34
N ASN A 206 -23.51 20.26 -26.85
CA ASN A 206 -23.07 20.52 -28.22
C ASN A 206 -22.37 19.24 -28.74
N GLU A 207 -22.75 18.78 -29.94
CA GLU A 207 -22.16 17.58 -30.53
C GLU A 207 -20.76 17.83 -31.11
N GLY A 208 -20.42 19.10 -31.38
CA GLY A 208 -19.19 19.44 -32.09
C GLY A 208 -19.21 18.97 -33.55
N THR A 209 -18.04 18.94 -34.18
CA THR A 209 -17.88 18.49 -35.57
C THR A 209 -16.62 17.66 -35.76
N GLY A 210 -16.59 16.86 -36.83
CA GLY A 210 -15.46 16.01 -37.18
C GLY A 210 -15.57 14.61 -36.58
N GLU A 211 -14.44 13.90 -36.60
CA GLU A 211 -14.34 12.55 -36.05
C GLU A 211 -14.22 12.59 -34.52
N PRO A 212 -14.80 11.60 -33.81
CA PRO A 212 -14.66 11.50 -32.36
C PRO A 212 -13.23 11.13 -31.97
N VAL A 213 -12.86 11.43 -30.72
CA VAL A 213 -11.53 11.09 -30.16
C VAL A 213 -11.21 9.60 -30.30
N GLY A 214 -12.18 8.72 -30.04
CA GLY A 214 -11.98 7.28 -30.00
C GLY A 214 -11.14 6.81 -28.82
N LYS A 215 -11.11 5.50 -28.56
CA LYS A 215 -10.48 4.93 -27.34
C LYS A 215 -8.97 5.12 -27.25
N ASN A 216 -8.30 5.34 -28.38
CA ASN A 216 -6.84 5.46 -28.48
C ASN A 216 -6.39 6.91 -28.73
N GLY A 217 -7.32 7.86 -28.83
CA GLY A 217 -7.02 9.24 -29.15
C GLY A 217 -6.67 10.07 -27.92
N SER A 218 -6.63 11.38 -28.13
CA SER A 218 -6.54 12.36 -27.06
C SER A 218 -7.37 13.60 -27.37
N ALA A 219 -7.74 14.33 -26.34
CA ALA A 219 -8.44 15.61 -26.45
C ALA A 219 -7.85 16.63 -25.50
N VAL A 220 -7.80 17.88 -25.95
CA VAL A 220 -7.61 19.03 -25.06
C VAL A 220 -8.99 19.41 -24.55
N VAL A 221 -9.26 19.17 -23.26
CA VAL A 221 -10.58 19.38 -22.66
C VAL A 221 -10.54 20.43 -21.56
N LYS A 222 -11.57 21.28 -21.52
CA LYS A 222 -11.94 22.01 -20.32
C LYS A 222 -12.95 21.19 -19.55
N TYR A 223 -12.84 21.15 -18.23
CA TYR A 223 -13.78 20.38 -17.44
C TYR A 223 -13.97 20.93 -16.04
N LYS A 224 -15.11 20.57 -15.46
CA LYS A 224 -15.44 20.78 -14.06
C LYS A 224 -16.08 19.51 -13.50
N GLY A 225 -15.43 18.90 -12.51
CA GLY A 225 -15.89 17.72 -11.79
C GLY A 225 -16.48 18.07 -10.44
N GLN A 226 -17.68 17.58 -10.16
CA GLN A 226 -18.37 17.79 -8.89
C GLN A 226 -19.08 16.53 -8.40
N LEU A 227 -19.25 16.42 -7.09
CA LEU A 227 -20.10 15.41 -6.46
C LEU A 227 -21.59 15.74 -6.64
N ILE A 228 -22.47 14.79 -6.35
CA ILE A 228 -23.93 14.97 -6.46
C ILE A 228 -24.50 16.05 -5.53
N ASP A 229 -23.76 16.44 -4.50
CA ASP A 229 -24.10 17.56 -3.60
C ASP A 229 -23.62 18.93 -4.11
N GLY A 230 -22.93 18.97 -5.26
CA GLY A 230 -22.39 20.17 -5.86
C GLY A 230 -20.95 20.52 -5.44
N THR A 231 -20.33 19.76 -4.54
CA THR A 231 -18.94 19.95 -4.13
C THR A 231 -18.02 19.73 -5.32
N VAL A 232 -17.31 20.79 -5.74
CA VAL A 232 -16.32 20.72 -6.81
C VAL A 232 -15.04 20.12 -6.25
N PHE A 233 -14.59 19.01 -6.84
CA PHE A 233 -13.37 18.31 -6.41
C PHE A 233 -12.21 18.52 -7.40
N ASP A 234 -12.50 18.85 -8.66
CA ASP A 234 -11.49 19.09 -9.69
C ASP A 234 -12.05 19.98 -10.81
N SER A 235 -11.20 20.81 -11.42
CA SER A 235 -11.57 21.65 -12.55
C SER A 235 -10.34 22.14 -13.31
N ASN A 236 -10.46 22.25 -14.63
CA ASN A 236 -9.46 22.88 -15.48
C ASN A 236 -10.13 23.67 -16.61
N ASP A 237 -9.99 25.00 -16.57
CA ASP A 237 -10.55 25.92 -17.57
C ASP A 237 -9.53 26.34 -18.65
N GLU A 238 -8.24 26.06 -18.44
CA GLU A 238 -7.15 26.37 -19.37
C GLU A 238 -7.02 25.33 -20.49
N GLY A 239 -7.48 24.11 -20.23
CA GLY A 239 -7.44 22.98 -21.15
C GLY A 239 -6.37 21.96 -20.74
N ALA A 240 -6.79 20.72 -20.49
CA ALA A 240 -5.92 19.59 -20.20
C ALA A 240 -5.90 18.61 -21.37
N ASN A 241 -4.70 18.22 -21.82
CA ASN A 241 -4.57 17.15 -22.81
C ASN A 241 -4.72 15.78 -22.13
N LEU A 242 -5.86 15.13 -22.34
CA LEU A 242 -6.23 13.87 -21.71
C LEU A 242 -6.48 12.79 -22.77
N SER A 243 -6.17 11.55 -22.42
CA SER A 243 -6.51 10.37 -23.23
C SER A 243 -7.57 9.55 -22.49
N PRO A 244 -8.53 8.92 -23.19
CA PRO A 244 -9.53 8.06 -22.56
C PRO A 244 -8.93 7.00 -21.62
N ARG A 245 -7.79 6.42 -21.99
CA ARG A 245 -7.09 5.38 -21.21
C ARG A 245 -6.37 5.91 -19.97
N GLY A 246 -6.10 7.21 -19.90
CA GLY A 246 -5.41 7.85 -18.79
C GLY A 246 -6.35 8.40 -17.72
N THR A 247 -7.64 8.11 -17.80
CA THR A 247 -8.69 8.68 -16.94
C THR A 247 -9.59 7.59 -16.37
N VAL A 248 -10.44 7.93 -15.39
CA VAL A 248 -11.43 6.98 -14.85
C VAL A 248 -12.37 6.48 -15.96
N PRO A 249 -12.83 5.23 -15.91
CA PRO A 249 -13.49 4.56 -17.05
C PRO A 249 -14.62 5.37 -17.71
N GLY A 250 -15.54 5.93 -16.92
CA GLY A 250 -16.69 6.67 -17.45
C GLY A 250 -16.32 8.04 -18.02
N PHE A 251 -15.30 8.70 -17.47
CA PHE A 251 -14.81 9.97 -18.01
C PHE A 251 -14.08 9.72 -19.34
N GLY A 252 -13.27 8.67 -19.40
CA GLY A 252 -12.59 8.26 -20.62
C GLY A 252 -13.56 7.83 -21.71
N GLU A 253 -14.61 7.08 -21.37
CA GLU A 253 -15.70 6.75 -22.29
C GLU A 253 -16.40 8.02 -22.82
N GLY A 254 -16.70 8.98 -21.94
CA GLY A 254 -17.24 10.28 -22.32
C GLY A 254 -16.36 11.02 -23.32
N ILE A 255 -15.07 11.18 -23.02
CA ILE A 255 -14.10 11.82 -23.93
C ILE A 255 -14.02 11.08 -25.27
N ALA A 256 -13.99 9.74 -25.26
CA ALA A 256 -13.86 8.94 -26.47
C ALA A 256 -15.00 9.18 -27.47
N MET A 257 -16.18 9.60 -26.99
CA MET A 257 -17.35 9.92 -27.82
C MET A 257 -17.35 11.37 -28.33
N MET A 258 -16.51 12.26 -27.79
CA MET A 258 -16.57 13.68 -28.11
C MET A 258 -15.88 14.01 -29.44
N ASN A 259 -16.52 14.88 -30.22
CA ASN A 259 -15.91 15.51 -31.40
C ASN A 259 -15.26 16.85 -31.00
N LYS A 260 -14.53 17.48 -31.93
CA LYS A 260 -13.99 18.82 -31.70
C LYS A 260 -15.13 19.83 -31.49
N GLY A 261 -15.03 20.63 -30.44
CA GLY A 261 -16.05 21.60 -30.02
C GLY A 261 -17.25 20.99 -29.29
N ALA A 262 -17.25 19.68 -29.03
CA ALA A 262 -18.33 19.04 -28.29
C ALA A 262 -18.36 19.53 -26.83
N LYS A 263 -19.56 19.67 -26.27
CA LYS A 263 -19.78 19.97 -24.86
C LYS A 263 -20.77 18.99 -24.27
N TYR A 264 -20.32 18.15 -23.35
CA TYR A 264 -21.09 17.07 -22.73
C TYR A 264 -21.23 17.31 -21.22
N ILE A 265 -22.34 16.84 -20.64
CA ILE A 265 -22.45 16.63 -19.19
C ILE A 265 -22.45 15.13 -18.96
N LEU A 266 -21.48 14.63 -18.21
CA LEU A 266 -21.31 13.22 -17.88
C LEU A 266 -21.78 12.99 -16.45
N TYR A 267 -22.54 11.92 -16.24
CA TYR A 267 -23.02 11.43 -14.95
C TYR A 267 -22.42 10.03 -14.79
N ILE A 268 -21.35 9.94 -14.02
CA ILE A 268 -20.48 8.77 -13.92
C ILE A 268 -20.81 8.03 -12.62
N PRO A 269 -21.46 6.85 -12.67
CA PRO A 269 -21.64 6.01 -11.49
C PRO A 269 -20.30 5.71 -10.82
N GLY A 270 -20.29 5.54 -9.49
CA GLY A 270 -19.07 5.26 -8.73
C GLY A 270 -18.20 4.12 -9.30
N GLU A 271 -18.82 3.06 -9.84
CA GLU A 271 -18.15 1.92 -10.46
C GLU A 271 -17.38 2.26 -11.75
N LEU A 272 -17.80 3.32 -12.46
CA LEU A 272 -17.10 3.88 -13.62
C LEU A 272 -16.18 5.05 -13.23
N ALA A 273 -16.08 5.36 -11.94
CA ALA A 273 -15.25 6.42 -11.38
C ALA A 273 -14.10 5.81 -10.54
N TYR A 274 -14.08 6.09 -9.23
CA TYR A 274 -13.06 5.61 -8.29
C TYR A 274 -13.48 4.36 -7.50
N GLY A 275 -14.66 3.80 -7.79
CA GLY A 275 -15.18 2.58 -7.19
C GLY A 275 -15.24 2.65 -5.66
N VAL A 276 -15.11 1.49 -5.04
CA VAL A 276 -15.20 1.34 -3.58
C VAL A 276 -14.02 1.97 -2.82
N ASP A 277 -12.89 2.18 -3.50
CA ASP A 277 -11.73 2.79 -2.86
C ASP A 277 -11.89 4.31 -2.72
N GLY A 278 -12.65 4.94 -3.61
CA GLY A 278 -12.80 6.39 -3.66
C GLY A 278 -11.49 7.11 -3.98
N GLN A 279 -11.45 8.41 -3.69
CA GLN A 279 -10.23 9.22 -3.76
C GLN A 279 -10.27 10.25 -2.62
N GLN A 280 -9.84 9.83 -1.44
CA GLN A 280 -9.94 10.61 -0.20
C GLN A 280 -9.16 11.93 -0.29
N GLN A 281 -8.05 11.96 -1.05
CA GLN A 281 -7.28 13.20 -1.25
C GLN A 281 -8.07 14.26 -2.01
N ALA A 282 -9.03 13.86 -2.84
CA ALA A 282 -9.93 14.74 -3.57
C ALA A 282 -11.31 14.87 -2.89
N GLY A 283 -11.47 14.34 -1.66
CA GLY A 283 -12.75 14.32 -0.96
C GLY A 283 -13.81 13.41 -1.59
N ILE A 284 -13.40 12.47 -2.45
CA ILE A 284 -14.31 11.56 -3.14
C ILE A 284 -14.47 10.29 -2.30
N GLY A 285 -15.68 10.08 -1.77
CA GLY A 285 -16.03 8.90 -0.99
C GLY A 285 -16.15 7.61 -1.83
N PRO A 286 -16.28 6.45 -1.17
CA PRO A 286 -16.48 5.16 -1.84
C PRO A 286 -17.77 5.17 -2.65
N ASN A 287 -17.73 4.64 -3.88
CA ASN A 287 -18.82 4.57 -4.85
C ASN A 287 -19.51 5.92 -5.15
N ALA A 288 -18.84 7.05 -4.89
CA ALA A 288 -19.41 8.36 -5.17
C ALA A 288 -19.62 8.56 -6.68
N THR A 289 -20.84 8.92 -7.07
CA THR A 289 -21.17 9.34 -8.43
C THR A 289 -20.55 10.71 -8.72
N LEU A 290 -19.92 10.85 -9.88
CA LEU A 290 -19.27 12.08 -10.32
C LEU A 290 -20.04 12.73 -11.47
N ILE A 291 -20.19 14.05 -11.41
CA ILE A 291 -20.79 14.84 -12.47
C ILE A 291 -19.69 15.68 -13.11
N PHE A 292 -19.52 15.56 -14.42
CA PHE A 292 -18.57 16.37 -15.17
C PHE A 292 -19.25 17.19 -16.24
N GLU A 293 -18.96 18.49 -16.27
CA GLU A 293 -19.13 19.29 -17.48
C GLU A 293 -17.82 19.25 -18.25
N VAL A 294 -17.86 18.87 -19.53
CA VAL A 294 -16.66 18.70 -20.37
C VAL A 294 -16.86 19.40 -21.69
N GLU A 295 -15.87 20.17 -22.12
CA GLU A 295 -15.79 20.80 -23.43
C GLU A 295 -14.50 20.37 -24.13
N ALA A 296 -14.61 19.72 -25.29
CA ALA A 296 -13.47 19.32 -26.11
C ALA A 296 -13.05 20.48 -27.02
N ILE A 297 -11.95 21.14 -26.68
CA ILE A 297 -11.40 22.28 -27.43
C ILE A 297 -10.70 21.80 -28.71
N ASP A 298 -9.93 20.74 -28.57
CA ASP A 298 -9.25 20.10 -29.69
C ASP A 298 -9.23 18.59 -29.52
N VAL A 299 -9.20 17.87 -30.63
CA VAL A 299 -9.30 16.40 -30.66
C VAL A 299 -8.26 15.84 -31.61
N THR A 300 -7.54 14.82 -31.16
CA THR A 300 -6.67 13.96 -31.98
C THR A 300 -7.27 12.56 -32.01
N PRO A 301 -8.00 12.18 -33.08
CA PRO A 301 -8.59 10.86 -33.19
C PRO A 301 -7.53 9.77 -33.15
N GLY A 302 -7.75 8.75 -32.31
CA GLY A 302 -6.90 7.57 -32.24
C GLY A 302 -7.42 6.49 -33.17
N LYS A 303 -6.56 6.02 -34.09
CA LYS A 303 -6.82 4.83 -34.90
C LYS A 303 -6.90 3.54 -34.07
#